data_AF-A0A1S6IP48-F1
#
_entry.id   AF-A0A1S6IP48-F1
#
_cell.length_a   1.000
_cell.length_b   1.000
_cell.length_c   1.000
_cell.angle_alpha   90.00
_cell.angle_beta   90.00
_cell.angle_gamma   90.00
#
_symmetry.space_group_name_H-M   'P 1'
#
loop_
_entity.id
_entity.type
_entity.pdbx_description
1 polymer ?
#
loop_
_entity_poly.entity_id
_entity_poly.type
_entity_poly.pdbx_seq_one_letter_code
_entity_poly.pdbx_strand_id
1 'polypeptide(L)'
;MNRRYKGGFVLPIVLVTLIITQIIVFSIIRIYENQMESYLLLIDHYQAQTLLSLSEAHLKELPQTKQIQYNLGQVEVTKSDKTSIELTSTLNSGYQESKMVPKD
;
A
#
# COMPACT_ATOMS: atom_id res chain seq x y z
N MET A 1 -34.18 59.80 6.78
CA MET A 1 -33.40 59.29 5.64
C MET A 1 -32.95 57.87 5.96
N ASN A 2 -33.78 56.87 5.62
CA ASN A 2 -33.56 55.48 6.00
C ASN A 2 -32.37 54.89 5.24
N ARG A 3 -31.29 54.57 5.95
CA ARG A 3 -30.18 53.79 5.41
C ARG A 3 -30.68 52.37 5.15
N ARG A 4 -30.99 52.08 3.88
CA ARG A 4 -31.24 50.73 3.38
C ARG A 4 -30.03 49.85 3.74
N TYR A 5 -30.23 48.87 4.60
CA TYR A 5 -29.25 47.85 4.93
C TYR A 5 -28.87 47.08 3.65
N LYS A 6 -27.72 47.40 3.06
CA LYS A 6 -27.09 46.64 1.96
C LYS A 6 -26.30 45.41 2.45
N GLY A 7 -26.52 44.96 3.70
CA GLY A 7 -25.72 43.93 4.38
C GLY A 7 -26.35 42.52 4.45
N GLY A 8 -27.60 42.33 4.01
CA GLY A 8 -28.33 41.07 4.22
C GLY A 8 -27.83 39.86 3.40
N PHE A 9 -27.08 40.10 2.32
CA PHE A 9 -26.60 39.04 1.43
C PHE A 9 -25.20 38.51 1.77
N VAL A 10 -24.44 39.24 2.60
CA VAL A 10 -23.06 38.85 2.94
C VAL A 10 -23.02 37.59 3.81
N LEU A 11 -23.91 37.50 4.80
CA LEU A 11 -23.97 36.39 5.75
C LEU A 11 -24.27 35.03 5.08
N PRO A 12 -25.27 34.89 4.18
CA PRO A 12 -25.48 33.64 3.46
C PRO A 12 -24.33 33.29 2.51
N ILE A 13 -23.68 34.28 1.85
CA ILE A 13 -22.48 34.01 1.05
C ILE A 13 -21.38 33.43 1.93
N VAL A 14 -21.08 34.07 3.06
CA VAL A 14 -20.02 33.62 3.98
C VAL A 14 -20.30 32.19 4.45
N LEU A 15 -21.54 31.88 4.84
CA LEU A 15 -21.92 30.52 5.25
C LEU A 15 -21.71 29.49 4.13
N VAL A 16 -22.15 29.79 2.91
CA VAL A 16 -21.96 28.90 1.76
C VAL A 16 -20.48 28.70 1.46
N THR A 17 -19.68 29.78 1.49
CA THR A 17 -18.23 29.66 1.28
C THR A 17 -17.57 28.82 2.36
N LEU A 18 -17.98 28.95 3.63
CA LEU A 18 -17.42 28.19 4.74
C LEU A 18 -17.74 26.69 4.59
N ILE A 19 -18.96 26.35 4.19
CA ILE A 19 -19.37 24.97 3.89
C ILE A 19 -18.55 24.40 2.72
N ILE A 20 -18.41 25.14 1.63
CA ILE A 20 -17.62 24.70 0.47
C ILE A 20 -16.16 24.50 0.88
N THR A 21 -15.57 25.42 1.65
CA THR A 21 -14.20 25.28 2.16
C THR A 21 -14.07 24.03 3.02
N GLN A 22 -15.02 23.74 3.91
CA GLN A 22 -15.00 22.51 4.72
C GLN A 22 -15.06 21.26 3.85
N ILE A 23 -15.95 21.22 2.85
CA ILE A 23 -16.05 20.09 1.91
C ILE A 23 -14.71 19.88 1.19
N ILE A 24 -14.11 20.95 0.68
CA ILE A 24 -12.81 20.89 -0.01
C ILE A 24 -11.72 20.35 0.92
N VAL A 25 -11.61 20.88 2.15
CA VAL A 25 -10.60 20.45 3.11
C VAL A 25 -10.76 18.98 3.47
N PHE A 26 -11.98 18.53 3.78
CA PHE A 26 -12.23 17.11 4.08
C PHE A 26 -11.96 16.22 2.87
N SER A 27 -12.26 16.67 1.66
CA SER A 27 -11.99 15.93 0.43
C SER A 27 -10.49 15.75 0.22
N ILE A 28 -9.69 16.81 0.43
CA ILE A 28 -8.23 16.74 0.33
C ILE A 28 -7.66 15.78 1.37
N ILE A 29 -8.12 15.86 2.63
CA ILE A 29 -7.66 14.95 3.69
C ILE A 29 -7.93 13.50 3.30
N ARG A 30 -9.15 13.18 2.85
CA ARG A 30 -9.53 11.82 2.43
C ARG A 30 -8.71 11.31 1.24
N ILE A 31 -8.47 12.17 0.25
CA ILE A 31 -7.63 11.81 -0.90
C ILE A 31 -6.20 11.51 -0.43
N TYR A 32 -5.66 12.33 0.48
CA TYR A 32 -4.31 12.13 1.00
C TYR A 32 -4.19 10.85 1.82
N GLU A 33 -5.15 10.56 2.70
CA GLU A 33 -5.22 9.28 3.44
C GLU A 33 -5.19 8.09 2.48
N ASN A 34 -6.04 8.10 1.46
CA ASN A 34 -6.11 7.01 0.48
C ASN A 34 -4.82 6.87 -0.36
N GLN A 35 -4.19 7.99 -0.72
CA GLN A 35 -2.89 7.96 -1.41
C GLN A 35 -1.79 7.41 -0.51
N MET A 36 -1.80 7.74 0.78
CA MET A 36 -0.84 7.22 1.75
C MET A 36 -0.99 5.70 1.92
N GLU A 37 -2.22 5.21 2.08
CA GLU A 37 -2.48 3.77 2.17
C GLU A 37 -2.01 3.02 0.92
N SER A 38 -2.31 3.58 -0.27
CA SER A 38 -1.84 3.01 -1.54
C SER A 38 -0.31 2.99 -1.63
N TYR A 39 0.35 4.03 -1.12
CA TYR A 39 1.81 4.11 -1.12
C TYR A 39 2.45 3.10 -0.16
N LEU A 40 1.86 2.88 1.01
CA LEU A 40 2.31 1.83 1.94
C LEU A 40 2.17 0.43 1.34
N LEU A 41 1.03 0.14 0.71
CA LEU A 41 0.83 -1.14 0.00
C LEU A 41 1.83 -1.33 -1.13
N LEU A 42 2.16 -0.25 -1.85
CA LEU A 42 3.15 -0.29 -2.92
C LEU A 42 4.56 -0.58 -2.38
N ILE A 43 4.93 0.03 -1.25
CA ILE A 43 6.21 -0.27 -0.58
C ILE A 43 6.27 -1.74 -0.19
N ASP A 44 5.22 -2.25 0.46
CA ASP A 44 5.16 -3.65 0.91
C ASP A 44 5.26 -4.60 -0.28
N HIS A 45 4.56 -4.32 -1.38
CA HIS A 45 4.66 -5.09 -2.62
C HIS A 45 6.10 -5.13 -3.15
N TYR A 46 6.79 -3.98 -3.25
CA TYR A 46 8.18 -3.96 -3.72
C TYR A 46 9.15 -4.67 -2.77
N GLN A 47 8.92 -4.58 -1.47
CA GLN A 47 9.73 -5.30 -0.48
C GLN A 47 9.54 -6.81 -0.62
N ALA A 48 8.29 -7.29 -0.70
CA ALA A 48 7.97 -8.70 -0.88
C ALA A 48 8.58 -9.24 -2.19
N GLN A 49 8.42 -8.50 -3.30
CA GLN A 49 8.99 -8.87 -4.59
C GLN A 49 10.52 -8.95 -4.56
N THR A 50 11.16 -8.03 -3.84
CA THR A 50 12.63 -8.05 -3.65
C THR A 50 13.05 -9.28 -2.84
N LEU A 51 12.35 -9.61 -1.75
CA LEU A 51 12.64 -10.82 -0.96
C LEU A 51 12.46 -12.10 -1.78
N LEU A 52 11.41 -12.18 -2.60
CA LEU A 52 11.17 -13.31 -3.50
C LEU A 52 12.32 -13.47 -4.53
N SER A 53 12.78 -12.36 -5.13
CA SER A 53 13.88 -12.36 -6.09
C SER A 53 15.21 -12.78 -5.45
N LEU A 54 15.51 -12.26 -4.25
CA LEU A 54 16.69 -12.66 -3.48
C LEU A 54 16.63 -14.13 -3.08
N SER A 55 15.45 -14.62 -2.70
CA SER A 55 15.22 -16.01 -2.33
C SER A 55 15.38 -16.95 -3.51
N GLU A 56 14.90 -16.56 -4.69
CA GLU A 56 15.10 -17.29 -5.93
C GLU A 56 16.59 -17.45 -6.26
N ALA A 57 17.38 -16.37 -6.13
CA ALA A 57 18.83 -16.44 -6.29
C ALA A 57 19.49 -17.36 -5.23
N HIS A 58 19.07 -17.25 -3.97
CA HIS A 58 19.61 -18.06 -2.87
C HIS A 58 19.29 -19.56 -3.02
N LEU A 59 18.11 -19.89 -3.54
CA LEU A 59 17.71 -21.28 -3.79
C LEU A 59 18.47 -21.93 -4.95
N LYS A 60 18.97 -21.15 -5.90
CA LYS A 60 19.90 -21.67 -6.93
C LYS A 60 21.23 -22.12 -6.33
N GLU A 61 21.67 -21.49 -5.25
CA GLU A 61 22.89 -21.87 -4.51
C GLU A 61 22.62 -22.98 -3.50
N LEU A 62 21.48 -22.94 -2.80
CA LEU A 62 21.10 -23.86 -1.71
C LEU A 62 19.66 -24.40 -1.92
N PRO A 63 19.47 -25.38 -2.83
CA PRO A 63 18.16 -25.82 -3.30
C PRO A 63 17.33 -26.63 -2.28
N GLN A 64 17.87 -26.93 -1.10
CA GLN A 64 17.18 -27.69 -0.05
C GLN A 64 16.56 -26.81 1.04
N THR A 65 16.66 -25.48 0.92
CA THR A 65 16.17 -24.55 1.93
C THR A 65 14.64 -24.45 1.88
N LYS A 66 13.99 -24.74 3.01
CA LYS A 66 12.52 -24.66 3.13
C LYS A 66 12.01 -23.27 3.51
N GLN A 67 12.84 -22.48 4.17
CA GLN A 67 12.49 -21.17 4.66
C GLN A 67 13.75 -20.30 4.71
N ILE A 68 13.64 -19.08 4.23
CA ILE A 68 14.71 -18.08 4.25
C ILE A 68 14.20 -16.89 5.07
N GLN A 69 14.94 -16.53 6.12
CA GLN A 69 14.56 -15.45 7.01
C GLN A 69 15.38 -14.20 6.73
N TYR A 70 14.68 -13.08 6.61
CA TYR A 70 15.24 -11.76 6.41
C TYR A 70 14.79 -10.82 7.53
N ASN A 71 15.46 -9.67 7.69
CA ASN A 71 15.07 -8.69 8.70
C ASN A 71 13.67 -8.09 8.44
N LEU A 72 13.27 -8.02 7.17
CA LEU A 72 12.00 -7.42 6.72
C LEU A 72 10.83 -8.43 6.70
N GLY A 73 11.12 -9.72 6.82
CA GLY A 73 10.13 -10.78 6.71
C GLY A 73 10.76 -12.13 6.41
N GLN A 74 9.94 -13.10 6.05
CA GLN A 74 10.39 -14.46 5.71
C GLN A 74 9.85 -14.90 4.36
N VAL A 75 10.56 -15.83 3.72
CA VAL A 75 10.10 -16.49 2.50
C VAL A 75 10.03 -17.98 2.76
N GLU A 76 8.85 -18.54 2.58
CA GLU A 76 8.58 -19.98 2.68
C GLU A 76 8.57 -20.60 1.29
N VAL A 77 9.17 -21.78 1.18
CA VAL A 77 9.27 -22.55 -0.07
C VAL A 77 8.32 -23.72 0.00
N THR A 78 7.16 -23.59 -0.66
CA THR A 78 6.19 -24.67 -0.81
C THR A 78 6.42 -25.38 -2.14
N LYS A 79 6.54 -26.71 -2.11
CA LYS A 79 6.60 -27.50 -3.34
C LYS A 79 5.18 -27.66 -3.87
N SER A 80 4.85 -26.92 -4.92
CA SER A 80 3.55 -27.05 -5.57
C SER A 80 3.55 -28.15 -6.65
N ASP A 81 4.71 -28.49 -7.26
CA ASP A 81 4.80 -29.55 -8.27
C ASP A 81 6.23 -30.14 -8.47
N LYS A 82 6.38 -31.13 -9.35
CA LYS A 82 7.72 -31.69 -9.71
C LYS A 82 8.62 -30.70 -10.46
N THR A 83 8.03 -29.73 -11.16
CA THR A 83 8.69 -28.80 -12.10
C THR A 83 8.69 -27.35 -11.64
N SER A 84 8.00 -27.01 -10.55
CA SER A 84 7.93 -25.64 -10.03
C SER A 84 7.91 -25.63 -8.51
N ILE A 85 8.50 -24.58 -7.95
CA ILE A 85 8.44 -24.24 -6.54
C ILE A 85 7.63 -22.96 -6.38
N GLU A 86 6.81 -22.90 -5.35
CA GLU A 86 6.11 -21.69 -4.95
C GLU A 86 6.90 -21.04 -3.82
N LEU A 87 7.22 -19.76 -4.00
CA LEU A 87 7.85 -18.93 -3.00
C LEU A 87 6.80 -18.00 -2.45
N THR A 88 6.55 -18.06 -1.15
CA THR A 88 5.61 -17.17 -0.47
C THR A 88 6.38 -16.28 0.49
N SER A 89 6.40 -14.98 0.21
CA SER A 89 6.96 -13.97 1.11
C SER A 89 5.89 -13.50 2.08
N THR A 90 6.26 -13.41 3.36
CA THR A 90 5.46 -12.80 4.41
C THR A 90 6.31 -11.71 5.07
N LEU A 91 5.88 -10.46 4.93
CA LEU A 91 6.52 -9.30 5.56
C LEU A 91 6.10 -9.16 7.02
N ASN A 92 6.88 -8.40 7.80
CA ASN A 92 6.54 -8.07 9.18
C ASN A 92 5.24 -7.24 9.30
N SER A 93 4.85 -6.54 8.23
CA SER A 93 3.56 -5.83 8.14
C SER A 93 2.36 -6.78 8.05
N GLY A 94 2.60 -8.07 7.80
CA GLY A 94 1.57 -9.07 7.51
C GLY A 94 1.20 -9.15 6.03
N TYR A 95 1.78 -8.31 5.17
CA TYR A 95 1.62 -8.40 3.72
C TYR A 95 2.23 -9.71 3.20
N GLN A 96 1.50 -10.38 2.30
CA GLN A 96 1.91 -11.66 1.73
C GLN A 96 1.82 -11.62 0.21
N GLU A 97 2.82 -12.23 -0.43
CA GLU A 97 2.85 -12.37 -1.88
C GLU A 97 3.54 -13.68 -2.27
N SER A 98 2.97 -14.37 -3.26
CA SER A 98 3.47 -15.65 -3.74
C SER A 98 3.87 -15.57 -5.20
N LYS A 99 4.99 -16.20 -5.54
CA LYS A 99 5.50 -16.30 -6.91
C LYS A 99 5.85 -17.75 -7.21
N MET A 100 5.38 -18.25 -8.36
CA MET A 100 5.82 -19.53 -8.89
C MET A 100 7.14 -19.36 -9.64
N VAL A 101 8.11 -20.20 -9.32
CA VAL A 101 9.43 -20.23 -9.96
C VAL A 101 9.65 -21.63 -10.54
N PRO A 102 10.11 -21.76 -11.80
CA PRO A 102 10.47 -23.04 -12.36
C PRO A 102 11.63 -23.66 -11.56
N LYS A 103 11.57 -24.97 -11.35
CA LYS A 103 12.62 -25.74 -10.70
C LYS A 103 13.60 -26.19 -11.78
N ASP A 104 14.70 -25.46 -11.91
CA ASP A 104 15.83 -25.81 -12.78
C ASP A 104 16.50 -27.13 -12.33
#